data_AF-A0A3M2T3S6-F1
#
_entry.id   AF-A0A3M2T3S6-F1
#
_cell.length_a   1.000
_cell.length_b   1.000
_cell.length_c   1.000
_cell.angle_alpha   90.00
_cell.angle_beta   90.00
_cell.angle_gamma   90.00
#
_symmetry.space_group_name_H-M   'P 1'
#
loop_
_entity.id
_entity.type
_entity.pdbx_description
1 polymer ?
#
loop_
_entity_poly.entity_id
_entity_poly.type
_entity_poly.pdbx_seq_one_letter_code
_entity_poly.pdbx_strand_id
1 'polypeptide(L)'
;MVPLLLEEVIISFIAGSMRKIVGNILNGALRCLSILILEVAVDYAFFQKFAIVPWNIVAYNIFGGQDRGPEIFGTEPWTFYIRNLLLNFNIWFIFALSAVPLLALQAVFRLQATSKQTLLRSLTLVTPFYMWLAIFTVQPHKEERFMYPAYPFLALNAAISFHMVLSYIGSSNPKEVIGRVPPKLKLTVVMSILLVAINAGLLRVVSMITAYNAPLKIFAPLEEPSVAQAGESVCFGKEWYRFPSSFFLPNDMRAKFLRSEFRGILPGEFLDAAGYQDLVAGTSRIPTGMNDRNEEDPGKYVDISQCSFLVDSYFPGSIGSELEPDYILDESQWEKVSCKEFLDASQTSLLGRLIWIPELPVIPEQFRRTWGQHCLLRRREPAQERE
;
A
#
# COMPACT_ATOMS: atom_id res chain seq x y z
N MET A 1 -1.41 10.26 -19.47
CA MET A 1 -2.07 11.12 -20.48
C MET A 1 -1.06 11.99 -21.23
N VAL A 2 -0.20 12.75 -20.54
CA VAL A 2 0.76 13.67 -21.17
C VAL A 2 1.65 13.04 -22.25
N PRO A 3 2.31 11.88 -22.04
CA PRO A 3 3.15 11.31 -23.09
C PRO A 3 2.36 10.89 -24.34
N LEU A 4 1.16 10.34 -24.15
CA LEU A 4 0.27 9.92 -25.24
C LEU A 4 -0.24 11.10 -26.06
N LEU A 5 -0.56 12.23 -25.41
CA LEU A 5 -0.94 13.46 -26.11
C LEU A 5 0.23 14.07 -26.88
N LEU A 6 1.44 14.05 -26.30
CA LEU A 6 2.65 14.52 -26.96
C LEU A 6 2.96 13.69 -28.22
N GLU A 7 2.81 12.36 -28.16
CA GLU A 7 2.97 11.50 -29.34
C GLU A 7 1.99 11.88 -30.46
N GLU A 8 0.70 11.99 -30.14
CA GLU A 8 -0.34 12.33 -31.12
C GLU A 8 -0.08 13.69 -31.78
N VAL A 9 0.38 14.68 -31.00
CA VAL A 9 0.78 16.00 -31.50
C VAL A 9 1.99 15.89 -32.43
N ILE A 10 3.04 15.15 -32.05
CA ILE A 10 4.27 15.00 -32.85
C ILE A 10 4.00 14.27 -34.17
N ILE A 11 3.32 13.12 -34.12
CA ILE A 11 3.01 12.31 -35.33
C ILE A 11 2.17 13.13 -36.30
N SER A 12 1.17 13.83 -35.79
CA SER A 12 0.24 14.56 -36.64
C SER A 12 0.79 15.90 -37.14
N PHE A 13 1.73 16.53 -36.40
CA PHE A 13 2.54 17.63 -36.90
C PHE A 13 3.39 17.20 -38.10
N ILE A 14 4.05 16.05 -38.00
CA ILE A 14 4.82 15.46 -39.11
C ILE A 14 3.93 15.12 -40.31
N ALA A 15 2.70 14.68 -40.06
CA ALA A 15 1.73 14.32 -41.12
C ALA A 15 0.93 15.51 -41.69
N GLY A 16 1.12 16.74 -41.19
CA GLY A 16 0.41 17.94 -41.67
C GLY A 16 -1.11 17.95 -41.40
N SER A 17 -1.61 17.14 -40.47
CA SER A 17 -3.05 16.90 -40.25
C SER A 17 -3.61 17.62 -39.02
N MET A 18 -3.32 18.91 -38.84
CA MET A 18 -3.66 19.66 -37.62
C MET A 18 -5.17 19.68 -37.28
N ARG A 19 -6.05 19.73 -38.29
CA ARG A 19 -7.51 19.71 -38.07
C ARG A 19 -7.99 18.40 -37.42
N LYS A 20 -7.38 17.27 -37.77
CA LYS A 20 -7.72 15.96 -37.22
C LYS A 20 -7.29 15.84 -35.75
N ILE A 21 -6.15 16.43 -35.39
CA ILE A 21 -5.67 16.49 -33.99
C ILE A 21 -6.65 17.25 -33.12
N VAL A 22 -7.04 18.46 -33.54
CA VAL A 22 -7.96 19.29 -32.76
C VAL A 22 -9.27 18.54 -32.54
N GLY A 23 -9.79 17.88 -33.59
CA GLY A 23 -10.96 17.01 -33.48
C GLY A 23 -10.77 15.86 -32.49
N ASN A 24 -9.63 15.16 -32.53
CA ASN A 24 -9.31 14.05 -31.63
C ASN A 24 -9.14 14.52 -30.17
N ILE A 25 -8.44 15.63 -29.94
CA ILE A 25 -8.25 16.23 -28.60
C ILE A 25 -9.60 16.67 -28.04
N LEU A 26 -10.42 17.36 -28.84
CA LEU A 26 -11.77 17.78 -28.41
C LEU A 26 -12.65 16.56 -28.09
N ASN A 27 -12.62 15.52 -28.92
CA ASN A 27 -13.35 14.28 -28.65
C ASN A 27 -12.86 13.60 -27.36
N GLY A 28 -11.54 13.53 -27.13
CA GLY A 28 -10.97 13.05 -25.88
C GLY A 28 -11.41 13.87 -24.66
N ALA A 29 -11.34 15.20 -24.77
CA ALA A 29 -11.76 16.13 -23.73
C ALA A 29 -13.26 15.99 -23.41
N LEU A 30 -14.13 15.85 -24.42
CA LEU A 30 -15.56 15.62 -24.24
C LEU A 30 -15.86 14.29 -23.54
N ARG A 31 -15.11 13.22 -23.86
CA ARG A 31 -15.22 11.93 -23.17
C ARG A 31 -14.79 12.03 -21.71
N CYS A 32 -13.64 12.66 -21.44
CA CYS A 32 -13.17 12.90 -20.08
C CYS A 32 -14.16 13.77 -19.29
N LEU A 33 -14.72 14.81 -19.91
CA LEU A 33 -15.73 15.66 -19.30
C LEU A 33 -17.02 14.88 -19.00
N SER A 34 -17.46 14.02 -19.91
CA SER A 34 -18.65 13.17 -19.68
C SER A 34 -18.45 12.22 -18.51
N ILE A 35 -17.26 11.63 -18.39
CA ILE A 35 -16.89 10.78 -17.24
C ILE A 35 -16.86 11.61 -15.95
N LEU A 36 -16.26 12.80 -15.98
CA LEU A 36 -16.21 13.71 -14.85
C LEU A 36 -17.60 14.15 -14.39
N ILE A 37 -18.51 14.47 -15.32
CA ILE A 37 -19.89 14.83 -15.00
C ILE A 37 -20.61 13.66 -14.32
N LEU A 38 -20.43 12.45 -14.83
CA LEU A 38 -21.03 11.25 -14.24
C LEU A 38 -20.49 10.98 -12.83
N GLU A 39 -19.18 11.08 -12.64
CA GLU A 39 -18.54 10.95 -11.33
C GLU A 39 -19.07 12.00 -10.34
N VAL A 40 -19.03 13.29 -10.70
CA VAL A 40 -19.55 14.37 -9.86
C VAL A 40 -21.03 14.19 -9.54
N ALA A 41 -21.84 13.66 -10.48
CA ALA A 41 -23.25 13.38 -10.24
C ALA A 41 -23.45 12.25 -9.21
N VAL A 42 -22.65 11.18 -9.30
CA VAL A 42 -22.66 10.08 -8.33
C VAL A 42 -22.19 10.58 -6.96
N ASP A 43 -21.07 11.31 -6.90
CA ASP A 43 -20.54 11.88 -5.67
C ASP A 43 -21.54 12.84 -5.02
N TYR A 44 -22.20 13.68 -5.82
CA TYR A 44 -23.25 14.56 -5.32
C TYR A 44 -24.43 13.77 -4.71
N ALA A 45 -24.82 12.66 -5.33
CA ALA A 45 -25.92 11.82 -4.84
C ALA A 45 -25.60 11.18 -3.47
N PHE A 46 -24.35 10.84 -3.20
CA PHE A 46 -23.95 10.24 -1.91
C PHE A 46 -23.47 11.28 -0.90
N PHE A 47 -22.52 12.14 -1.26
CA PHE A 47 -21.97 13.15 -0.35
C PHE A 47 -22.95 14.28 -0.06
N GLN A 48 -24.03 14.43 -0.83
CA GLN A 48 -25.00 15.52 -0.72
C GLN A 48 -24.32 16.91 -0.78
N LYS A 49 -23.18 16.97 -1.48
CA LYS A 49 -22.34 18.16 -1.62
C LYS A 49 -21.70 18.14 -3.01
N PHE A 50 -21.67 19.29 -3.67
CA PHE A 50 -20.93 19.45 -4.91
C PHE A 50 -19.43 19.37 -4.63
N ALA A 51 -18.77 18.33 -5.13
CA ALA A 51 -17.35 18.11 -5.00
C ALA A 51 -16.78 17.65 -6.33
N ILE A 52 -15.65 18.21 -6.72
CA ILE A 52 -14.84 17.71 -7.84
C ILE A 52 -13.66 17.01 -7.19
N VAL A 53 -13.81 15.70 -6.90
CA VAL A 53 -12.83 14.94 -6.10
C VAL A 53 -11.42 15.00 -6.68
N PRO A 54 -11.19 14.87 -8.00
CA PRO A 54 -9.84 14.95 -8.57
C PRO A 54 -9.20 16.33 -8.34
N TRP A 55 -10.00 17.41 -8.37
CA TRP A 55 -9.51 18.75 -8.05
C TRP A 55 -9.21 18.90 -6.57
N ASN A 56 -10.08 18.40 -5.69
CA ASN A 56 -9.87 18.48 -4.24
C ASN A 56 -8.59 17.77 -3.80
N ILE A 57 -8.25 16.63 -4.42
CA ILE A 57 -6.98 15.93 -4.20
C ILE A 57 -5.79 16.84 -4.55
N VAL A 58 -5.83 17.50 -5.72
CA VAL A 58 -4.76 18.41 -6.14
C VAL A 58 -4.70 19.65 -5.24
N ALA A 59 -5.86 20.23 -4.93
CA ALA A 59 -5.99 21.40 -4.07
C ALA A 59 -5.43 21.14 -2.67
N TYR A 60 -5.78 20.01 -2.06
CA TYR A 60 -5.30 19.64 -0.73
C TYR A 60 -3.80 19.34 -0.71
N ASN A 61 -3.31 18.52 -1.65
CA ASN A 61 -1.93 18.05 -1.60
C ASN A 61 -0.89 19.06 -2.12
N ILE A 62 -1.28 19.96 -3.03
CA ILE A 62 -0.34 20.92 -3.65
C ILE A 62 -0.55 22.34 -3.12
N PHE A 63 -1.80 22.70 -2.81
CA PHE A 63 -2.19 24.08 -2.46
C PHE A 63 -2.74 24.21 -1.03
N GLY A 64 -2.61 23.16 -0.19
CA GLY A 64 -3.19 23.11 1.16
C GLY A 64 -2.55 24.07 2.19
N GLY A 65 -1.29 24.44 2.01
CA GLY A 65 -0.51 25.24 2.97
C GLY A 65 0.40 24.38 3.85
N GLN A 66 1.04 24.99 4.87
CA GLN A 66 2.02 24.30 5.73
C GLN A 66 1.38 23.38 6.78
N ASP A 67 0.18 23.72 7.27
CA ASP A 67 -0.54 22.97 8.30
C ASP A 67 -1.51 21.93 7.71
N ARG A 68 -1.43 21.67 6.41
CA ARG A 68 -2.28 20.75 5.65
C ARG A 68 -1.45 19.99 4.64
N GLY A 69 -2.11 19.06 3.95
CA GLY A 69 -1.47 18.26 2.91
C GLY A 69 -0.92 16.96 3.47
N PRO A 70 -0.11 16.26 2.68
CA PRO A 70 0.38 14.94 3.04
C PRO A 70 1.55 14.98 4.04
N GLU A 71 2.30 16.08 4.12
CA GLU A 71 3.49 16.22 4.98
C GLU A 71 3.18 16.15 6.48
N ILE A 72 1.95 16.48 6.89
CA ILE A 72 1.51 16.40 8.30
C ILE A 72 1.49 14.95 8.83
N PHE A 73 1.59 13.96 7.93
CA PHE A 73 1.70 12.54 8.26
C PHE A 73 3.14 12.01 8.19
N GLY A 74 4.13 12.90 8.09
CA GLY A 74 5.56 12.58 8.06
C GLY A 74 6.20 12.75 6.68
N THR A 75 7.53 12.56 6.60
CA THR A 75 8.28 12.68 5.33
C THR A 75 9.33 11.58 5.24
N GLU A 76 9.70 11.21 4.02
CA GLU A 76 10.65 10.12 3.75
C GLU A 76 11.72 10.58 2.74
N PRO A 77 12.95 10.03 2.78
CA PRO A 77 14.01 10.40 1.86
C PRO A 77 13.68 9.96 0.43
N TRP A 78 14.35 10.58 -0.56
CA TRP A 78 14.16 10.27 -1.99
C TRP A 78 14.39 8.77 -2.33
N THR A 79 15.20 8.06 -1.54
CA THR A 79 15.47 6.62 -1.72
C THR A 79 14.30 5.71 -1.37
N PHE A 80 13.23 6.23 -0.74
CA PHE A 80 12.10 5.44 -0.26
C PHE A 80 11.48 4.57 -1.36
N TYR A 81 11.10 5.15 -2.50
CA TYR A 81 10.47 4.39 -3.57
C TYR A 81 11.41 3.39 -4.24
N ILE A 82 12.72 3.68 -4.29
CA ILE A 82 13.70 2.71 -4.80
C ILE A 82 13.74 1.48 -3.89
N ARG A 83 13.82 1.69 -2.57
CA ARG A 83 13.80 0.60 -1.59
C ARG A 83 12.47 -0.16 -1.66
N ASN A 84 11.34 0.55 -1.63
CA ASN A 84 10.02 -0.05 -1.69
C ASN A 84 9.79 -0.89 -2.96
N LEU A 85 10.13 -0.35 -4.14
CA LEU A 85 9.93 -1.06 -5.40
C LEU A 85 10.92 -2.22 -5.59
N LEU A 86 12.16 -2.11 -5.09
CA LEU A 86 13.08 -3.26 -5.06
C LEU A 86 12.55 -4.37 -4.16
N LEU A 87 11.96 -4.03 -3.01
CA LEU A 87 11.38 -5.01 -2.13
C LEU A 87 10.16 -5.71 -2.76
N ASN A 88 9.25 -4.95 -3.37
CA ASN A 88 7.99 -5.50 -3.88
C ASN A 88 8.08 -6.10 -5.30
N PHE A 89 8.87 -5.49 -6.19
CA PHE A 89 9.01 -5.92 -7.59
C PHE A 89 10.37 -6.55 -7.91
N ASN A 90 11.35 -6.48 -7.00
CA ASN A 90 12.63 -7.17 -7.13
C ASN A 90 13.33 -6.85 -8.46
N ILE A 91 13.80 -7.86 -9.21
CA ILE A 91 14.43 -7.65 -10.53
C ILE A 91 13.51 -6.98 -11.56
N TRP A 92 12.18 -7.06 -11.41
CA TRP A 92 11.24 -6.47 -12.34
C TRP A 92 11.27 -4.95 -12.30
N PHE A 93 11.56 -4.36 -11.13
CA PHE A 93 11.82 -2.92 -11.03
C PHE A 93 13.08 -2.52 -11.79
N ILE A 94 14.14 -3.33 -11.74
CA ILE A 94 15.37 -3.08 -12.50
C ILE A 94 15.09 -3.15 -14.01
N PHE A 95 14.29 -4.12 -14.46
CA PHE A 95 13.82 -4.16 -15.85
C PHE A 95 12.95 -2.95 -16.21
N ALA A 96 12.07 -2.50 -15.32
CA ALA A 96 11.25 -1.33 -15.58
C ALA A 96 12.07 -0.05 -15.79
N LEU A 97 13.12 0.14 -14.96
CA LEU A 97 14.08 1.25 -15.08
C LEU A 97 15.02 1.14 -16.28
N SER A 98 15.26 -0.07 -16.79
CA SER A 98 16.12 -0.27 -17.96
C SER A 98 15.41 -0.06 -19.29
N ALA A 99 14.09 0.15 -19.30
CA ALA A 99 13.32 0.29 -20.54
C ALA A 99 13.80 1.44 -21.45
N VAL A 100 13.99 2.65 -20.90
CA VAL A 100 14.49 3.79 -21.68
C VAL A 100 15.95 3.58 -22.09
N PRO A 101 16.88 3.17 -21.20
CA PRO A 101 18.25 2.82 -21.60
C PRO A 101 18.33 1.76 -22.71
N LEU A 102 17.54 0.68 -22.62
CA LEU A 102 17.52 -0.39 -23.62
C LEU A 102 16.95 0.07 -24.96
N LEU A 103 15.91 0.90 -24.95
CA LEU A 103 15.38 1.53 -26.17
C LEU A 103 16.40 2.47 -26.81
N ALA A 104 17.14 3.25 -26.01
CA ALA A 104 18.21 4.10 -26.50
C ALA A 104 19.34 3.28 -27.14
N LEU A 105 19.76 2.17 -26.50
CA LEU A 105 20.74 1.25 -27.07
C LEU A 105 20.24 0.61 -28.37
N GLN A 106 18.98 0.17 -28.44
CA GLN A 106 18.40 -0.35 -29.67
C GLN A 106 18.39 0.71 -30.79
N ALA A 107 18.04 1.95 -30.46
CA ALA A 107 18.04 3.06 -31.41
C ALA A 107 19.45 3.38 -31.92
N VAL A 108 20.51 3.24 -31.12
CA VAL A 108 21.89 3.51 -31.55
C VAL A 108 22.48 2.35 -32.34
N PHE A 109 22.29 1.10 -31.89
CA PHE A 109 23.00 -0.06 -32.42
C PHE A 109 22.20 -0.88 -33.45
N ARG A 110 20.88 -0.67 -33.57
CA ARG A 110 19.99 -1.42 -34.47
C ARG A 110 19.05 -0.52 -35.29
N LEU A 111 19.55 0.63 -35.75
CA LEU A 111 18.82 1.59 -36.60
C LEU A 111 18.14 0.99 -37.83
N GLN A 112 18.71 -0.07 -38.43
CA GLN A 112 18.18 -0.67 -39.65
C GLN A 112 16.97 -1.60 -39.43
N ALA A 113 16.71 -2.02 -38.20
CA ALA A 113 15.67 -3.01 -37.89
C ALA A 113 14.38 -2.41 -37.31
N THR A 114 14.33 -1.11 -37.01
CA THR A 114 13.21 -0.51 -36.28
C THR A 114 12.78 0.81 -36.93
N SER A 115 11.50 0.89 -37.34
CA SER A 115 10.92 2.13 -37.87
C SER A 115 10.91 3.23 -36.80
N LYS A 116 11.14 4.48 -37.22
CA LYS A 116 11.05 5.67 -36.35
C LYS A 116 9.70 5.76 -35.64
N GLN A 117 8.62 5.34 -36.29
CA GLN A 117 7.28 5.32 -35.72
C GLN A 117 7.16 4.30 -34.58
N THR A 118 7.76 3.11 -34.73
CA THR A 118 7.79 2.09 -33.68
C THR A 118 8.59 2.57 -32.47
N LEU A 119 9.74 3.22 -32.70
CA LEU A 119 10.56 3.77 -31.62
C LEU A 119 9.81 4.86 -30.83
N LEU A 120 9.16 5.78 -31.54
CA LEU A 120 8.36 6.84 -30.92
C LEU A 120 7.23 6.24 -30.06
N ARG A 121 6.50 5.27 -30.60
CA ARG A 121 5.42 4.59 -29.87
C ARG A 121 5.91 3.83 -28.65
N SER A 122 7.05 3.12 -28.76
CA SER A 122 7.67 2.46 -27.62
C SER A 122 8.08 3.46 -26.53
N LEU A 123 8.64 4.61 -26.91
CA LEU A 123 9.01 5.67 -25.97
C LEU A 123 7.76 6.22 -25.24
N THR A 124 6.67 6.44 -25.96
CA THR A 124 5.41 6.89 -25.36
C THR A 124 4.84 5.89 -24.38
N LEU A 125 4.95 4.59 -24.66
CA LEU A 125 4.46 3.55 -23.77
C LEU A 125 5.27 3.44 -22.48
N VAL A 126 6.59 3.70 -22.53
CA VAL A 126 7.46 3.52 -21.35
C VAL A 126 7.55 4.74 -20.44
N THR A 127 7.36 5.93 -20.99
CA THR A 127 7.51 7.21 -20.28
C THR A 127 6.55 7.45 -19.11
N PRO A 128 5.29 6.96 -19.09
CA PRO A 128 4.39 7.18 -17.96
C PRO A 128 4.93 6.63 -16.63
N PHE A 129 5.66 5.51 -16.64
CA PHE A 129 6.32 4.98 -15.44
C PHE A 129 7.32 5.98 -14.87
N TYR A 130 8.22 6.51 -15.69
CA TYR A 130 9.24 7.48 -15.26
C TYR A 130 8.61 8.80 -14.81
N MET A 131 7.55 9.25 -15.50
CA MET A 131 6.79 10.43 -15.11
C MET A 131 6.20 10.27 -13.70
N TRP A 132 5.48 9.17 -13.44
CA TRP A 132 4.92 8.91 -12.11
C TRP A 132 6.00 8.73 -11.04
N LEU A 133 7.05 7.96 -11.34
CA LEU A 133 8.16 7.76 -10.43
C LEU A 133 8.82 9.10 -10.05
N ALA A 134 9.03 9.99 -11.02
CA ALA A 134 9.58 11.32 -10.78
C ALA A 134 8.64 12.19 -9.94
N ILE A 135 7.36 12.29 -10.30
CA ILE A 135 6.36 13.09 -9.59
C ILE A 135 6.35 12.70 -8.10
N PHE A 136 6.23 11.41 -7.79
CA PHE A 136 6.14 10.95 -6.42
C PHE A 136 7.48 11.03 -5.67
N THR A 137 8.61 10.79 -6.34
CA THR A 137 9.94 10.89 -5.68
C THR A 137 10.24 12.32 -5.24
N VAL A 138 9.80 13.32 -5.99
CA VAL A 138 9.98 14.75 -5.66
C VAL A 138 9.12 15.18 -4.46
N GLN A 139 7.97 14.54 -4.22
CA GLN A 139 7.14 14.89 -3.07
C GLN A 139 7.85 14.52 -1.75
N PRO A 140 7.85 15.38 -0.72
CA PRO A 140 8.45 15.07 0.58
C PRO A 140 7.79 13.87 1.27
N HIS A 141 6.46 13.88 1.35
CA HIS A 141 5.69 12.75 1.87
C HIS A 141 5.61 11.61 0.87
N LYS A 142 5.75 10.37 1.35
CA LYS A 142 5.79 9.18 0.51
C LYS A 142 5.08 8.04 1.22
N GLU A 143 4.24 7.34 0.47
CA GLU A 143 3.59 6.12 0.91
C GLU A 143 3.59 5.12 -0.24
N GLU A 144 3.66 3.83 0.09
CA GLU A 144 3.59 2.76 -0.91
C GLU A 144 2.32 2.86 -1.77
N ARG A 145 1.17 3.19 -1.17
CA ARG A 145 -0.12 3.25 -1.88
C ARG A 145 -0.19 4.33 -2.96
N PHE A 146 0.61 5.41 -2.87
CA PHE A 146 0.61 6.44 -3.91
C PHE A 146 1.17 5.95 -5.24
N MET A 147 1.98 4.89 -5.24
CA MET A 147 2.54 4.31 -6.47
C MET A 147 1.56 3.46 -7.26
N TYR A 148 0.33 3.26 -6.77
CA TYR A 148 -0.70 2.47 -7.46
C TYR A 148 -0.90 2.83 -8.95
N PRO A 149 -0.94 4.13 -9.34
CA PRO A 149 -1.05 4.52 -10.75
C PRO A 149 0.17 4.14 -11.59
N ALA A 150 1.35 3.92 -10.98
CA ALA A 150 2.59 3.59 -11.66
C ALA A 150 2.75 2.09 -11.91
N TYR A 151 2.12 1.21 -11.12
CA TYR A 151 2.33 -0.24 -11.18
C TYR A 151 2.02 -0.88 -12.54
N PRO A 152 0.94 -0.52 -13.26
CA PRO A 152 0.69 -1.08 -14.59
C PRO A 152 1.80 -0.72 -15.60
N PHE A 153 2.33 0.51 -15.51
CA PHE A 153 3.43 0.97 -16.38
C PHE A 153 4.76 0.35 -15.99
N LEU A 154 4.98 0.10 -14.69
CA LEU A 154 6.14 -0.68 -14.21
C LEU A 154 6.12 -2.07 -14.84
N ALA A 155 4.99 -2.78 -14.76
CA ALA A 155 4.84 -4.12 -15.33
C ALA A 155 5.05 -4.10 -16.86
N LEU A 156 4.49 -3.12 -17.57
CA LEU A 156 4.69 -2.95 -19.00
C LEU A 156 6.16 -2.70 -19.35
N ASN A 157 6.83 -1.78 -18.65
CA ASN A 157 8.24 -1.48 -18.87
C ASN A 157 9.11 -2.70 -18.58
N ALA A 158 8.83 -3.42 -17.50
CA ALA A 158 9.54 -4.64 -17.15
C ALA A 158 9.40 -5.69 -18.26
N ALA A 159 8.19 -5.89 -18.78
CA ALA A 159 7.92 -6.83 -19.87
C ALA A 159 8.63 -6.44 -21.18
N ILE A 160 8.59 -5.14 -21.55
CA ILE A 160 9.29 -4.64 -22.75
C ILE A 160 10.80 -4.86 -22.61
N SER A 161 11.40 -4.41 -21.50
CA SER A 161 12.83 -4.58 -21.25
C SER A 161 13.24 -6.05 -21.21
N PHE A 162 12.44 -6.88 -20.54
CA PHE A 162 12.69 -8.31 -20.46
C PHE A 162 12.63 -8.96 -21.84
N HIS A 163 11.62 -8.62 -22.65
CA HIS A 163 11.53 -9.08 -24.03
C HIS A 163 12.74 -8.65 -24.87
N MET A 164 13.16 -7.38 -24.78
CA MET A 164 14.33 -6.88 -25.51
C MET A 164 15.61 -7.64 -25.12
N VAL A 165 15.80 -7.89 -23.82
CA VAL A 165 16.94 -8.67 -23.31
C VAL A 165 16.87 -10.12 -23.79
N LEU A 166 15.69 -10.77 -23.74
CA LEU A 166 15.52 -12.13 -24.25
C LEU A 166 15.74 -12.22 -25.76
N SER A 167 15.26 -11.24 -26.55
CA SER A 167 15.51 -11.19 -28.00
C SER A 167 16.99 -11.04 -28.31
N TYR A 168 17.73 -10.28 -27.50
CA TYR A 168 19.18 -10.19 -27.62
C TYR A 168 19.86 -11.51 -27.23
N ILE A 169 19.51 -12.10 -26.08
CA ILE A 169 20.06 -13.39 -25.63
C ILE A 169 19.77 -14.51 -26.64
N GLY A 170 18.56 -14.56 -27.19
CA GLY A 170 18.11 -15.53 -28.17
C GLY A 170 18.70 -15.36 -29.57
N SER A 171 19.46 -14.29 -29.83
CA SER A 171 20.12 -14.08 -31.11
C SER A 171 21.13 -15.20 -31.41
N SER A 172 21.01 -15.77 -32.61
CA SER A 172 21.93 -16.78 -33.16
C SER A 172 22.98 -16.16 -34.09
N ASN A 173 23.09 -14.83 -34.13
CA ASN A 173 24.02 -14.15 -35.03
C ASN A 173 25.47 -14.38 -34.55
N PRO A 174 26.33 -15.10 -35.31
CA PRO A 174 27.70 -15.42 -34.89
C PRO A 174 28.62 -14.20 -34.79
N LYS A 175 28.20 -13.04 -35.33
CA LYS A 175 28.90 -11.76 -35.16
C LYS A 175 28.72 -11.18 -33.76
N GLU A 176 27.63 -11.52 -33.08
CA GLU A 176 27.38 -11.10 -31.70
C GLU A 176 28.01 -12.10 -30.73
N VAL A 177 28.61 -11.62 -29.63
CA VAL A 177 29.24 -12.49 -28.61
C VAL A 177 28.23 -13.51 -28.08
N ILE A 178 26.99 -13.06 -27.87
CA ILE A 178 25.92 -13.91 -27.36
C ILE A 178 25.52 -15.01 -28.35
N GLY A 179 25.66 -14.78 -29.66
CA GLY A 179 25.36 -15.79 -30.69
C GLY A 179 26.29 -17.00 -30.68
N ARG A 180 27.47 -16.89 -30.04
CA ARG A 180 28.44 -17.99 -29.88
C ARG A 180 28.17 -18.89 -28.68
N VAL A 181 27.28 -18.47 -27.78
CA VAL A 181 26.95 -19.21 -26.56
C VAL A 181 25.94 -20.32 -26.90
N PRO A 182 26.13 -21.56 -26.40
CA PRO A 182 25.18 -22.65 -26.63
C PRO A 182 23.75 -22.30 -26.18
N PRO A 183 22.71 -22.62 -26.97
CA PRO A 183 21.32 -22.31 -26.60
C PRO A 183 20.89 -22.89 -25.25
N LYS A 184 21.37 -24.10 -24.91
CA LYS A 184 21.10 -24.73 -23.61
C LYS A 184 21.63 -23.90 -22.45
N LEU A 185 22.85 -23.38 -22.55
CA LEU A 185 23.45 -22.56 -21.49
C LEU A 185 22.68 -21.24 -21.31
N LYS A 186 22.30 -20.58 -22.41
CA LYS A 186 21.47 -19.37 -22.38
C LYS A 186 20.15 -19.61 -21.65
N LEU A 187 19.46 -20.69 -22.02
CA LEU A 187 18.19 -21.07 -21.41
C LEU A 187 18.38 -21.36 -19.92
N THR A 188 19.40 -22.13 -19.55
CA THR A 188 19.69 -22.42 -18.13
C THR A 188 19.92 -21.14 -17.33
N VAL A 189 20.73 -20.21 -17.82
CA VAL A 189 20.98 -18.93 -17.10
C VAL A 189 19.70 -18.11 -16.94
N VAL A 190 18.92 -17.94 -18.02
CA VAL A 190 17.66 -17.19 -17.98
C VAL A 190 16.68 -17.85 -17.00
N MET A 191 16.48 -19.16 -17.10
CA MET A 191 15.56 -19.90 -16.23
C MET A 191 16.01 -19.86 -14.77
N SER A 192 17.31 -19.94 -14.49
CA SER A 192 17.84 -19.81 -13.13
C SER A 192 17.54 -18.43 -12.53
N ILE A 193 17.75 -17.35 -13.28
CA ILE A 193 17.46 -15.98 -12.81
C ILE A 193 15.97 -15.82 -12.53
N LEU A 194 15.11 -16.29 -13.44
CA LEU A 194 13.65 -16.25 -13.26
C LEU A 194 13.22 -17.06 -12.04
N LEU A 195 13.77 -18.26 -11.87
CA LEU A 195 13.45 -19.11 -10.74
C LEU A 195 13.86 -18.45 -9.41
N VAL A 196 15.05 -17.84 -9.34
CA VAL A 196 15.49 -17.10 -8.15
C VAL A 196 14.55 -15.93 -7.86
N ALA A 197 14.17 -15.14 -8.87
CA ALA A 197 13.29 -13.99 -8.68
C ALA A 197 11.88 -14.40 -8.21
N ILE A 198 11.31 -15.45 -8.80
CA ILE A 198 10.01 -16.00 -8.40
C ILE A 198 10.08 -16.52 -6.97
N ASN A 199 11.09 -17.32 -6.64
CA ASN A 199 11.24 -17.85 -5.28
C ASN A 199 11.49 -16.75 -4.25
N ALA A 200 12.30 -15.73 -4.56
CA ALA A 200 12.48 -14.58 -3.68
C ALA A 200 11.17 -13.81 -3.45
N GLY A 201 10.35 -13.64 -4.50
CA GLY A 201 9.02 -13.05 -4.39
C GLY A 201 8.07 -13.89 -3.52
N LEU A 202 8.02 -15.21 -3.73
CA LEU A 202 7.22 -16.14 -2.93
C LEU A 202 7.66 -16.13 -1.46
N LEU A 203 8.97 -16.21 -1.18
CA LEU A 203 9.51 -16.14 0.17
C LEU A 203 9.16 -14.81 0.85
N ARG A 204 9.16 -13.69 0.12
CA ARG A 204 8.71 -12.41 0.66
C ARG A 204 7.21 -12.42 1.00
N VAL A 205 6.36 -12.96 0.13
CA VAL A 205 4.92 -13.09 0.39
C VAL A 205 4.66 -13.93 1.63
N VAL A 206 5.31 -15.11 1.72
CA VAL A 206 5.21 -15.96 2.91
C VAL A 206 5.75 -15.24 4.15
N SER A 207 6.84 -14.47 4.02
CA SER A 207 7.37 -13.66 5.12
C SER A 207 6.33 -12.68 5.64
N MET A 208 5.75 -11.85 4.76
CA MET A 208 4.74 -10.85 5.15
C MET A 208 3.52 -11.49 5.80
N ILE A 209 3.01 -12.59 5.23
CA ILE A 209 1.85 -13.30 5.78
C ILE A 209 2.19 -13.90 7.15
N THR A 210 3.34 -14.55 7.31
CA THR A 210 3.69 -15.18 8.60
C THR A 210 4.04 -14.15 9.67
N ALA A 211 4.70 -13.05 9.28
CA ALA A 211 5.16 -12.00 10.18
C ALA A 211 4.04 -11.11 10.76
N TYR A 212 3.00 -10.82 9.96
CA TYR A 212 2.08 -9.71 10.24
C TYR A 212 0.59 -10.07 10.14
N ASN A 213 0.21 -11.35 10.10
CA ASN A 213 -1.21 -11.74 10.00
C ASN A 213 -2.00 -11.66 11.31
N ALA A 214 -1.36 -11.42 12.46
CA ALA A 214 -2.03 -11.46 13.77
C ALA A 214 -3.28 -10.55 13.85
N PRO A 215 -3.25 -9.28 13.40
CA PRO A 215 -4.41 -8.39 13.50
C PRO A 215 -5.64 -8.88 12.71
N LEU A 216 -5.47 -9.80 11.77
CA LEU A 216 -6.58 -10.40 11.01
C LEU A 216 -7.16 -11.65 11.70
N LYS A 217 -6.48 -12.21 12.69
CA LYS A 217 -6.81 -13.53 13.28
C LYS A 217 -7.23 -13.47 14.73
N ILE A 218 -6.79 -12.46 15.49
CA ILE A 218 -7.06 -12.39 16.93
C ILE A 218 -8.55 -12.26 17.27
N PHE A 219 -9.36 -11.73 16.35
CA PHE A 219 -10.80 -11.50 16.55
C PHE A 219 -11.67 -12.74 16.35
N ALA A 220 -11.13 -13.84 15.81
CA ALA A 220 -11.94 -15.02 15.49
C ALA A 220 -12.78 -15.56 16.66
N PRO A 221 -12.30 -15.56 17.93
CA PRO A 221 -13.12 -16.00 19.07
C PRO A 221 -14.31 -15.09 19.41
N LEU A 222 -14.36 -13.84 18.92
CA LEU A 222 -15.49 -12.95 19.18
C LEU A 222 -16.78 -13.42 18.49
N GLU A 223 -16.67 -14.31 17.49
CA GLU A 223 -17.82 -14.94 16.83
C GLU A 223 -18.52 -15.96 17.75
N GLU A 224 -17.83 -16.45 18.79
CA GLU A 224 -18.40 -17.40 19.73
C GLU A 224 -19.24 -16.67 20.80
N PRO A 225 -20.55 -16.97 20.93
CA PRO A 225 -21.42 -16.29 21.90
C PRO A 225 -21.03 -16.50 23.37
N SER A 226 -20.22 -17.53 23.67
CA SER A 226 -19.66 -17.76 25.00
C SER A 226 -18.52 -16.79 25.35
N VAL A 227 -17.88 -16.22 24.33
CA VAL A 227 -16.75 -15.30 24.49
C VAL A 227 -17.24 -13.86 24.52
N ALA A 228 -18.05 -13.46 23.54
CA ALA A 228 -18.50 -12.08 23.36
C ALA A 228 -20.02 -11.97 23.20
N GLN A 229 -20.59 -10.89 23.72
CA GLN A 229 -22.00 -10.54 23.60
C GLN A 229 -22.19 -9.39 22.61
N ALA A 230 -23.42 -9.26 22.10
CA ALA A 230 -23.77 -8.20 21.15
C ALA A 230 -23.63 -6.80 21.78
N GLY A 231 -23.06 -5.87 21.03
CA GLY A 231 -22.87 -4.47 21.45
C GLY A 231 -21.68 -4.22 22.39
N GLU A 232 -20.89 -5.24 22.73
CA GLU A 232 -19.65 -5.05 23.50
C GLU A 232 -18.59 -4.26 22.71
N SER A 233 -17.72 -3.54 23.40
CA SER A 233 -16.69 -2.71 22.76
C SER A 233 -15.34 -3.40 22.71
N VAL A 234 -14.64 -3.24 21.59
CA VAL A 234 -13.24 -3.64 21.42
C VAL A 234 -12.37 -2.38 21.39
N CYS A 235 -11.51 -2.23 22.39
CA CYS A 235 -10.68 -1.05 22.53
C CYS A 235 -9.30 -1.22 21.89
N PHE A 236 -8.77 -0.12 21.39
CA PHE A 236 -7.45 -0.02 20.77
C PHE A 236 -6.68 1.16 21.36
N GLY A 237 -5.50 0.89 21.93
CA GLY A 237 -4.54 1.91 22.34
C GLY A 237 -3.40 2.02 21.33
N LYS A 238 -2.19 1.62 21.71
CA LYS A 238 -0.99 1.63 20.85
C LYS A 238 -1.13 0.86 19.53
N GLU A 239 -2.07 -0.08 19.44
CA GLU A 239 -2.29 -0.91 18.24
C GLU A 239 -3.37 -0.37 17.28
N TRP A 240 -3.92 0.84 17.49
CA TRP A 240 -5.04 1.38 16.70
C TRP A 240 -4.79 1.33 15.18
N TYR A 241 -3.57 1.62 14.73
CA TYR A 241 -3.22 1.69 13.30
C TYR A 241 -3.11 0.32 12.63
N ARG A 242 -3.22 -0.77 13.39
CA ARG A 242 -3.23 -2.15 12.90
C ARG A 242 -4.62 -2.76 12.89
N PHE A 243 -5.62 -2.05 13.40
CA PHE A 243 -7.01 -2.47 13.30
C PHE A 243 -7.45 -2.47 11.82
N PRO A 244 -7.84 -3.63 11.26
CA PRO A 244 -8.08 -3.74 9.82
C PRO A 244 -9.37 -3.01 9.40
N SER A 245 -10.50 -3.35 10.01
CA SER A 245 -11.79 -2.69 9.80
C SER A 245 -12.84 -3.22 10.77
N SER A 246 -13.94 -2.48 10.94
CA SER A 246 -15.12 -2.92 11.71
C SER A 246 -15.82 -4.15 11.12
N PHE A 247 -15.51 -4.58 9.90
CA PHE A 247 -16.04 -5.85 9.34
C PHE A 247 -15.49 -7.11 10.04
N PHE A 248 -14.44 -6.98 10.85
CA PHE A 248 -13.91 -8.07 11.67
C PHE A 248 -14.51 -8.13 13.07
N LEU A 249 -15.47 -7.24 13.38
CA LEU A 249 -16.15 -7.19 14.67
C LEU A 249 -17.59 -7.71 14.48
N PRO A 250 -17.96 -8.85 15.11
CA PRO A 250 -19.29 -9.41 14.96
C PRO A 250 -20.32 -8.70 15.84
N ASN A 251 -21.60 -9.06 15.70
CA ASN A 251 -22.68 -8.76 16.66
C ASN A 251 -22.77 -7.27 17.10
N ASP A 252 -22.68 -6.34 16.15
CA ASP A 252 -22.74 -4.89 16.38
C ASP A 252 -21.68 -4.36 17.36
N MET A 253 -20.60 -5.11 17.60
CA MET A 253 -19.47 -4.65 18.40
C MET A 253 -18.80 -3.44 17.77
N ARG A 254 -18.34 -2.52 18.62
CA ARG A 254 -17.74 -1.25 18.18
C ARG A 254 -16.28 -1.15 18.58
N ALA A 255 -15.46 -0.72 17.63
CA ALA A 255 -14.08 -0.32 17.90
C ALA A 255 -14.10 1.01 18.68
N LYS A 256 -13.41 1.04 19.81
CA LYS A 256 -13.22 2.24 20.62
C LYS A 256 -11.73 2.51 20.78
N PHE A 257 -11.35 3.76 21.03
CA PHE A 257 -9.95 4.13 21.13
C PHE A 257 -9.61 4.60 22.54
N LEU A 258 -8.47 4.14 23.05
CA LEU A 258 -7.86 4.65 24.26
C LEU A 258 -6.86 5.74 23.90
N ARG A 259 -6.63 6.65 24.84
CA ARG A 259 -5.56 7.62 24.69
C ARG A 259 -4.21 6.89 24.72
N SER A 260 -3.40 7.08 23.67
CA SER A 260 -2.07 6.49 23.54
C SER A 260 -1.02 7.60 23.37
N GLU A 261 0.23 7.32 22.98
CA GLU A 261 1.22 8.37 22.68
C GLU A 261 0.93 9.11 21.36
N PHE A 262 -0.01 8.59 20.55
CA PHE A 262 -0.44 9.25 19.34
C PHE A 262 -1.24 10.53 19.66
N ARG A 263 -0.87 11.63 18.99
CA ARG A 263 -1.47 12.98 19.15
C ARG A 263 -2.12 13.49 17.87
N GLY A 264 -2.42 12.60 16.93
CA GLY A 264 -3.13 12.93 15.70
C GLY A 264 -4.62 12.61 15.79
N ILE A 265 -5.34 12.84 14.70
CA ILE A 265 -6.76 12.53 14.63
C ILE A 265 -6.98 11.03 14.48
N LEU A 266 -7.89 10.47 15.30
CA LEU A 266 -8.31 9.07 15.20
C LEU A 266 -9.59 8.91 14.37
N PRO A 267 -9.84 7.72 13.80
CA PRO A 267 -11.06 7.45 13.04
C PRO A 267 -12.33 7.78 13.83
N GLY A 268 -13.30 8.41 13.16
CA GLY A 268 -14.62 8.66 13.72
C GLY A 268 -15.57 7.49 13.52
N GLU A 269 -16.55 7.36 14.41
CA GLU A 269 -17.61 6.36 14.30
C GLU A 269 -18.71 6.83 13.36
N PHE A 270 -19.17 5.91 12.50
CA PHE A 270 -20.39 6.11 11.73
C PHE A 270 -21.60 5.84 12.60
N LEU A 271 -22.67 6.61 12.38
CA LEU A 271 -23.91 6.46 13.11
C LEU A 271 -24.65 5.18 12.68
N ASP A 272 -25.39 4.59 13.60
CA ASP A 272 -26.31 3.49 13.31
C ASP A 272 -27.38 3.93 12.31
N ALA A 273 -27.68 3.05 11.36
CA ALA A 273 -28.73 3.24 10.38
C ALA A 273 -29.89 2.28 10.66
N ALA A 274 -31.03 2.80 11.12
CA ALA A 274 -32.21 2.00 11.40
C ALA A 274 -32.95 1.54 10.12
N GLY A 275 -32.69 2.21 9.00
CA GLY A 275 -33.25 1.86 7.70
C GLY A 275 -32.43 2.41 6.53
N TYR A 276 -32.88 2.10 5.31
CA TYR A 276 -32.19 2.49 4.07
C TYR A 276 -32.00 4.02 3.95
N GLN A 277 -32.96 4.81 4.40
CA GLN A 277 -32.86 6.27 4.36
C GLN A 277 -31.73 6.79 5.26
N ASP A 278 -31.59 6.24 6.46
CA ASP A 278 -30.49 6.60 7.38
C ASP A 278 -29.14 6.12 6.85
N LEU A 279 -29.10 4.97 6.18
CA LEU A 279 -27.89 4.46 5.53
C LEU A 279 -27.41 5.42 4.44
N VAL A 280 -28.32 5.86 3.56
CA VAL A 280 -28.00 6.84 2.51
C VAL A 280 -27.59 8.18 3.14
N ALA A 281 -28.30 8.64 4.17
CA ALA A 281 -27.91 9.86 4.89
C ALA A 281 -26.51 9.72 5.52
N GLY A 282 -26.18 8.53 6.04
CA GLY A 282 -24.87 8.19 6.61
C GLY A 282 -23.71 8.39 5.65
N THR A 283 -23.92 8.26 4.34
CA THR A 283 -22.86 8.49 3.33
C THR A 283 -22.41 9.95 3.21
N SER A 284 -23.19 10.90 3.75
CA SER A 284 -22.88 12.33 3.76
C SER A 284 -22.52 12.89 5.13
N ARG A 285 -22.81 12.14 6.22
CA ARG A 285 -22.59 12.63 7.59
C ARG A 285 -21.12 12.53 7.97
N ILE A 286 -20.53 13.67 8.30
CA ILE A 286 -19.17 13.74 8.83
C ILE A 286 -19.23 13.46 10.33
N PRO A 287 -18.46 12.48 10.85
CA PRO A 287 -18.36 12.26 12.28
C PRO A 287 -17.93 13.52 13.03
N THR A 288 -18.35 13.67 14.28
CA THR A 288 -18.00 14.84 15.10
C THR A 288 -16.49 14.95 15.29
N GLY A 289 -15.96 16.17 15.32
CA GLY A 289 -14.55 16.45 15.62
C GLY A 289 -13.54 16.12 14.51
N MET A 290 -14.01 15.75 13.31
CA MET A 290 -13.13 15.58 12.15
C MET A 290 -12.49 16.91 11.72
N ASN A 291 -11.19 16.90 11.40
CA ASN A 291 -10.45 18.06 10.92
C ASN A 291 -9.48 17.67 9.78
N ASP A 292 -9.02 18.66 9.02
CA ASP A 292 -8.13 18.50 7.86
C ASP A 292 -6.65 18.82 8.18
N ARG A 293 -6.29 18.80 9.47
CA ARG A 293 -4.97 19.19 10.00
C ARG A 293 -4.31 18.11 10.85
N ASN A 294 -4.93 16.94 10.96
CA ASN A 294 -4.49 15.86 11.85
C ASN A 294 -4.38 16.30 13.33
N GLU A 295 -5.22 17.25 13.77
CA GLU A 295 -5.26 17.70 15.16
C GLU A 295 -5.95 16.64 16.05
N GLU A 296 -5.40 16.39 17.24
CA GLU A 296 -5.97 15.50 18.26
C GLU A 296 -7.40 15.94 18.61
N ASP A 297 -8.33 14.98 18.65
CA ASP A 297 -9.67 15.18 19.18
C ASP A 297 -9.89 14.29 20.41
N PRO A 298 -9.89 14.87 21.64
CA PRO A 298 -10.14 14.13 22.86
C PRO A 298 -11.50 13.41 22.90
N GLY A 299 -12.47 13.86 22.11
CA GLY A 299 -13.77 13.22 21.97
C GLY A 299 -13.74 11.85 21.30
N LYS A 300 -12.58 11.44 20.73
CA LYS A 300 -12.38 10.10 20.16
C LYS A 300 -12.00 9.05 21.19
N TYR A 301 -11.62 9.47 22.40
CA TYR A 301 -11.18 8.55 23.44
C TYR A 301 -12.34 8.10 24.32
N VAL A 302 -12.27 6.84 24.75
CA VAL A 302 -13.09 6.31 25.85
C VAL A 302 -12.23 6.02 27.06
N ASP A 303 -12.88 5.97 28.22
CA ASP A 303 -12.22 5.47 29.42
C ASP A 303 -12.02 3.94 29.32
N ILE A 304 -10.92 3.44 29.85
CA ILE A 304 -10.61 2.00 29.85
C ILE A 304 -11.69 1.17 30.55
N SER A 305 -12.44 1.77 31.47
CA SER A 305 -13.56 1.12 32.15
C SER A 305 -14.70 0.73 31.21
N GLN A 306 -14.79 1.32 30.02
CA GLN A 306 -15.81 1.00 29.03
C GLN A 306 -15.43 -0.21 28.17
N CYS A 307 -14.18 -0.66 28.22
CA CYS A 307 -13.66 -1.72 27.35
C CYS A 307 -14.01 -3.12 27.88
N SER A 308 -14.87 -3.84 27.16
CA SER A 308 -15.04 -5.30 27.35
C SER A 308 -13.81 -6.08 26.85
N PHE A 309 -13.30 -5.69 25.69
CA PHE A 309 -12.10 -6.27 25.09
C PHE A 309 -11.06 -5.20 24.80
N LEU A 310 -9.79 -5.60 24.77
CA LEU A 310 -8.67 -4.75 24.44
C LEU A 310 -7.71 -5.48 23.51
N VAL A 311 -7.27 -4.81 22.45
CA VAL A 311 -6.19 -5.30 21.61
C VAL A 311 -4.89 -4.66 22.05
N ASP A 312 -3.91 -5.51 22.32
CA ASP A 312 -2.59 -5.08 22.78
C ASP A 312 -1.48 -5.92 22.12
N SER A 313 -0.26 -5.38 22.13
CA SER A 313 0.93 -6.10 21.68
C SER A 313 2.06 -6.01 22.71
N TYR A 314 2.83 -7.09 22.81
CA TYR A 314 3.96 -7.19 23.72
C TYR A 314 5.16 -7.78 23.00
N PHE A 315 6.29 -7.07 23.07
CA PHE A 315 7.56 -7.48 22.49
C PHE A 315 8.58 -7.64 23.61
N PRO A 316 9.30 -8.77 23.72
CA PRO A 316 10.29 -8.95 24.77
C PRO A 316 11.35 -7.83 24.77
N GLY A 317 11.39 -7.06 25.86
CA GLY A 317 12.32 -5.93 26.02
C GLY A 317 11.76 -4.56 25.64
N SER A 318 10.49 -4.46 25.21
CA SER A 318 9.79 -3.17 25.18
C SER A 318 9.47 -2.70 26.59
N ILE A 319 9.47 -1.38 26.80
CA ILE A 319 9.06 -0.74 28.06
C ILE A 319 7.77 0.04 27.76
N GLY A 320 6.66 -0.36 28.37
CA GLY A 320 5.40 0.40 28.28
C GLY A 320 5.52 1.80 28.89
N SER A 321 4.80 2.76 28.31
CA SER A 321 4.68 4.11 28.88
C SER A 321 3.45 4.23 29.78
N GLU A 322 3.27 5.37 30.44
CA GLU A 322 2.04 5.63 31.23
C GLU A 322 0.77 5.60 30.36
N LEU A 323 0.86 6.02 29.10
CA LEU A 323 -0.27 6.03 28.15
C LEU A 323 -0.35 4.74 27.31
N GLU A 324 0.74 3.98 27.23
CA GLU A 324 0.83 2.74 26.47
C GLU A 324 1.42 1.60 27.32
N PRO A 325 0.78 1.25 28.46
CA PRO A 325 1.26 0.19 29.32
C PRO A 325 1.10 -1.18 28.65
N ASP A 326 1.82 -2.18 29.16
CA ASP A 326 1.74 -3.56 28.67
C ASP A 326 0.56 -4.29 29.33
N TYR A 327 -0.66 -4.01 28.86
CA TYR A 327 -1.89 -4.60 29.37
C TYR A 327 -1.89 -6.14 29.30
N ILE A 328 -1.17 -6.72 28.33
CA ILE A 328 -0.95 -8.18 28.22
C ILE A 328 -0.32 -8.77 29.49
N LEU A 329 0.48 -7.99 30.23
CA LEU A 329 1.16 -8.45 31.44
C LEU A 329 0.31 -8.28 32.71
N ASP A 330 -0.75 -7.46 32.66
CA ASP A 330 -1.66 -7.25 33.80
C ASP A 330 -2.76 -8.32 33.84
N GLU A 331 -2.36 -9.52 34.28
CA GLU A 331 -3.27 -10.67 34.41
C GLU A 331 -4.34 -10.49 35.49
N SER A 332 -4.23 -9.45 36.32
CA SER A 332 -5.22 -9.13 37.36
C SER A 332 -6.49 -8.50 36.78
N GLN A 333 -6.34 -7.69 35.72
CA GLN A 333 -7.44 -7.02 35.04
C GLN A 333 -7.82 -7.69 33.73
N TRP A 334 -6.88 -8.38 33.07
CA TRP A 334 -7.06 -8.89 31.72
C TRP A 334 -6.83 -10.39 31.61
N GLU A 335 -7.66 -11.03 30.80
CA GLU A 335 -7.54 -12.43 30.40
C GLU A 335 -7.18 -12.52 28.91
N LYS A 336 -6.20 -13.35 28.55
CA LYS A 336 -5.78 -13.54 27.16
C LYS A 336 -6.75 -14.49 26.44
N VAL A 337 -7.60 -13.94 25.58
CA VAL A 337 -8.58 -14.73 24.79
C VAL A 337 -7.91 -15.34 23.56
N SER A 338 -7.16 -14.54 22.82
CA SER A 338 -6.49 -14.99 21.60
C SER A 338 -5.18 -14.26 21.43
N CYS A 339 -4.07 -15.00 21.34
CA CYS A 339 -2.76 -14.43 21.05
C CYS A 339 -2.19 -15.10 19.80
N LYS A 340 -1.59 -14.29 18.93
CA LYS A 340 -0.86 -14.75 17.74
C LYS A 340 0.53 -14.11 17.72
N GLU A 341 1.47 -14.83 17.15
CA GLU A 341 2.83 -14.31 16.95
C GLU A 341 2.80 -13.12 15.99
N PHE A 342 3.61 -12.11 16.32
CA PHE A 342 3.80 -10.94 15.48
C PHE A 342 5.29 -10.60 15.47
N LEU A 343 5.85 -10.35 14.28
CA LEU A 343 7.30 -10.19 14.14
C LEU A 343 7.80 -8.94 14.89
N ASP A 344 8.80 -9.12 15.74
CA ASP A 344 9.53 -8.02 16.35
C ASP A 344 10.52 -7.44 15.33
N ALA A 345 10.12 -6.33 14.71
CA ALA A 345 10.94 -5.66 13.72
C ALA A 345 12.20 -4.97 14.30
N SER A 346 12.24 -4.72 15.61
CA SER A 346 13.37 -4.07 16.30
C SER A 346 14.52 -5.04 16.56
N GLN A 347 14.19 -6.28 16.89
CA GLN A 347 15.17 -7.34 17.17
C GLN A 347 15.47 -8.23 15.95
N THR A 348 14.58 -8.28 14.96
CA THR A 348 14.80 -9.09 13.76
C THR A 348 15.74 -8.40 12.77
N SER A 349 16.78 -9.11 12.34
CA SER A 349 17.73 -8.62 11.35
C SER A 349 17.08 -8.31 9.99
N LEU A 350 17.77 -7.54 9.15
CA LEU A 350 17.25 -7.12 7.85
C LEU A 350 16.78 -8.33 7.02
N LEU A 351 17.59 -9.39 6.91
CA LEU A 351 17.26 -10.54 6.06
C LEU A 351 15.98 -11.24 6.52
N GLY A 352 15.79 -11.42 7.84
CA GLY A 352 14.58 -12.02 8.41
C GLY A 352 13.33 -11.15 8.25
N ARG A 353 13.49 -9.82 8.10
CA ARG A 353 12.40 -8.91 7.73
C ARG A 353 12.09 -8.91 6.23
N LEU A 354 13.07 -9.20 5.37
CA LEU A 354 12.90 -9.13 3.91
C LEU A 354 12.32 -10.40 3.30
N ILE A 355 12.78 -11.57 3.74
CA ILE A 355 12.40 -12.88 3.19
C ILE A 355 12.07 -13.86 4.31
N TRP A 356 11.30 -14.90 3.98
CA TRP A 356 10.98 -15.95 4.93
C TRP A 356 12.21 -16.79 5.19
N ILE A 357 12.56 -16.93 6.47
CA ILE A 357 13.67 -17.78 6.94
C ILE A 357 13.06 -18.89 7.80
N PRO A 358 13.34 -20.18 7.50
CA PRO A 358 12.83 -21.28 8.31
C PRO A 358 13.46 -21.26 9.69
N GLU A 359 12.72 -21.72 10.71
CA GLU A 359 13.19 -21.77 12.10
C GLU A 359 13.92 -23.09 12.39
N LEU A 360 15.03 -23.30 11.68
CA LEU A 360 15.84 -24.50 11.87
C LEU A 360 16.97 -24.24 12.88
N PRO A 361 17.29 -25.19 13.77
CA PRO A 361 18.39 -25.05 14.74
C PRO A 361 19.77 -24.81 14.10
N VAL A 362 19.94 -25.21 12.83
CA VAL A 362 21.19 -25.00 12.07
C VAL A 362 21.39 -23.54 11.65
N ILE A 363 20.35 -22.71 11.69
CA ILE A 363 20.41 -21.31 11.27
C ILE A 363 20.91 -20.46 12.46
N PRO A 364 21.99 -19.67 12.27
CA PRO A 364 22.51 -18.79 13.30
C PRO A 364 21.47 -17.83 13.85
N GLU A 365 21.53 -17.52 15.15
CA GLU A 365 20.56 -16.67 15.87
C GLU A 365 20.35 -15.32 15.21
N GLN A 366 21.41 -14.69 14.71
CA GLN A 366 21.35 -13.41 14.01
C GLN A 366 20.46 -13.39 12.75
N PHE A 367 20.18 -14.55 12.16
CA PHE A 367 19.30 -14.69 10.99
C PHE A 367 17.92 -15.25 11.37
N ARG A 368 17.73 -15.72 12.59
CA ARG A 368 16.42 -16.17 13.06
C ARG A 368 15.52 -14.95 13.27
N ARG A 369 14.22 -15.17 13.08
CA ARG A 369 13.19 -14.17 13.34
C ARG A 369 12.87 -14.14 14.83
N THR A 370 12.67 -12.94 15.36
CA THR A 370 12.26 -12.73 16.75
C THR A 370 10.80 -12.30 16.75
N TRP A 371 10.04 -12.82 17.70
CA TRP A 371 8.60 -12.69 17.75
C TRP A 371 8.16 -12.05 19.07
N GLY A 372 7.17 -11.17 18.96
CA GLY A 372 6.32 -10.76 20.07
C GLY A 372 4.94 -11.40 19.96
N GLN A 373 4.03 -10.93 20.79
CA GLN A 373 2.64 -11.36 20.83
C GLN A 373 1.72 -10.19 20.49
N HIS A 374 0.70 -10.46 19.70
CA HIS A 374 -0.42 -9.56 19.48
C HIS A 374 -1.69 -10.28 19.94
N CYS A 375 -2.39 -9.70 20.90
CA CYS A 375 -3.41 -10.38 21.67
C CYS A 375 -4.72 -9.60 21.70
N LEU A 376 -5.82 -10.35 21.64
CA LEU A 376 -7.13 -9.94 22.11
C LEU A 376 -7.25 -10.33 23.59
N LEU A 377 -7.47 -9.33 24.43
CA LEU A 377 -7.68 -9.45 25.87
C LEU A 377 -9.15 -9.24 26.18
N ARG A 378 -9.68 -9.99 27.15
CA ARG A 378 -10.99 -9.77 27.77
C ARG A 378 -10.78 -9.20 29.16
N ARG A 379 -11.58 -8.20 29.51
CA ARG A 379 -11.53 -7.66 30.86
C ARG A 379 -12.13 -8.67 31.84
N ARG A 380 -11.44 -8.91 32.94
CA ARG A 380 -11.98 -9.69 34.05
C ARG A 380 -13.06 -8.89 34.75
N GLU A 381 -14.17 -9.54 35.07
CA GLU A 381 -15.13 -8.94 35.99
C GLU A 381 -14.44 -8.76 37.35
N PRO A 382 -14.64 -7.62 38.03
CA PRO A 382 -14.14 -7.47 39.39
C PRO A 382 -14.70 -8.62 40.22
N ALA A 383 -13.81 -9.34 40.91
CA ALA A 383 -14.21 -10.44 41.76
C ALA A 383 -15.27 -9.91 42.73
N GLN A 384 -16.52 -10.33 42.56
CA GLN A 384 -17.52 -10.14 43.60
C GLN A 384 -16.97 -10.83 44.83
N GLU A 385 -16.59 -10.05 45.84
CA GLU A 385 -16.36 -10.55 47.19
C GLU A 385 -17.61 -11.34 47.56
N ARG A 386 -17.47 -12.67 47.55
CA ARG A 386 -18.50 -13.57 48.07
C ARG A 386 -18.48 -13.37 49.58
N GLU A 387 -19.31 -12.46 50.07
CA GLU A 387 -19.65 -12.37 51.50
C GLU A 387 -20.39 -13.63 51.97
#